data_AF-U3L1A7-F1
#
_entry.id   AF-U3L1A7-F1
#
_cell.length_a   1.000
_cell.length_b   1.000
_cell.length_c   1.000
_cell.angle_alpha   90.00
_cell.angle_beta   90.00
_cell.angle_gamma   90.00
#
_symmetry.space_group_name_H-M   'P 1'
#
loop_
_entity.id
_entity.type
_entity.pdbx_description
1 polymer ?
#
loop_
_entity_poly.entity_id
_entity_poly.type
_entity_poly.pdbx_seq_one_letter_code
_entity_poly.pdbx_strand_id
1 'polypeptide(L)'
;SKNVTAYTPFATPITDSKSDLVSLAQLDSSYIISDQTIHNTNLFVLFKSKDVKLTYNSSSGSNQISFDSTNNKPSYVVEFTNSTTVGIKWSVVKKYQLDLPSVSTTMNQVLQELILEQPLTKYTLNSSLAKQKGKTQREVHLGGQANQWQSMRNQIGLNNNPSPNASTGFKLDKGNAYRKLSESWPIYQPIDGTQHGKGKDSSGWSSTEATTAKNDAPSVTAGGTSDTTSKFKSYLNTKQALESIGILFDGTTARNVITQLYYASTSKLAVTNNHIVVMGNSFLPSLWYWVVERSAQENASNKPTWFANTTLNWGENKQKQFVENQLGYKNDSASNNHNFHSKSFTQPAYFISGIDSVNDQIIFSGFKAGSVGYDSSSSSSTQTKDQALAWSTTTSLDSKTGYKDLVTNETGLNGPINGSFSIQDTFSFVVPYSMNHTNTGTSGTIKTAYPVKNTEKSTVMINSLINATPLNSYGDEGVGVFDALGLNYNFKSNQE
;
A
#
# COMPACT_ATOMS: atom_id res chain seq x y z
N SER A 1 0.01 -20.19 -20.23
CA SER A 1 0.45 -18.78 -20.17
C SER A 1 0.56 -18.09 -21.53
N LYS A 2 0.59 -18.81 -22.67
CA LYS A 2 0.70 -18.19 -24.01
C LYS A 2 -0.33 -18.66 -25.04
N ASN A 3 -0.82 -19.89 -24.88
CA ASN A 3 -1.72 -20.53 -25.83
C ASN A 3 -3.19 -20.34 -25.39
N VAL A 4 -4.06 -20.05 -26.35
CA VAL A 4 -5.53 -20.00 -26.18
C VAL A 4 -6.16 -20.96 -27.19
N THR A 5 -7.15 -21.75 -26.75
CA THR A 5 -7.86 -22.74 -27.58
C THR A 5 -9.35 -22.47 -27.47
N ALA A 6 -10.03 -22.41 -28.62
CA ALA A 6 -11.48 -22.21 -28.67
C ALA A 6 -12.22 -23.54 -28.53
N TYR A 7 -13.34 -23.53 -27.81
CA TYR A 7 -14.19 -24.69 -27.58
C TYR A 7 -15.60 -24.42 -28.08
N THR A 8 -16.27 -25.47 -28.57
CA THR A 8 -17.69 -25.42 -28.88
C THR A 8 -18.52 -25.49 -27.60
N PRO A 9 -19.83 -25.16 -27.65
CA PRO A 9 -20.76 -25.42 -26.54
C PRO A 9 -20.83 -26.90 -26.08
N PHE A 10 -20.29 -27.83 -26.87
CA PHE A 10 -20.23 -29.27 -26.57
C PHE A 10 -18.93 -29.68 -25.89
N ALA A 11 -18.16 -28.72 -25.36
CA ALA A 11 -16.87 -28.95 -24.72
C ALA A 11 -15.83 -29.67 -25.61
N THR A 12 -15.97 -29.54 -26.93
CA THR A 12 -14.99 -30.05 -27.90
C THR A 12 -14.11 -28.92 -28.43
N PRO A 13 -12.78 -29.11 -28.50
CA PRO A 13 -11.89 -28.10 -29.06
C PRO A 13 -12.14 -27.97 -30.57
N ILE A 14 -12.22 -26.73 -31.06
CA ILE A 14 -12.28 -26.48 -32.51
C ILE A 14 -10.91 -26.85 -33.10
N THR A 15 -10.91 -27.68 -34.15
CA THR A 15 -9.69 -28.12 -34.86
C THR A 15 -8.84 -26.91 -35.26
N ASP A 16 -7.53 -26.99 -35.00
CA ASP A 16 -6.53 -25.96 -35.29
C ASP A 16 -6.75 -24.58 -34.63
N SER A 17 -7.65 -24.47 -33.63
CA SER A 17 -7.90 -23.20 -32.93
C SER A 17 -6.84 -22.82 -31.88
N LYS A 18 -5.98 -23.77 -31.47
CA LYS A 18 -4.93 -23.52 -30.47
C LYS A 18 -3.89 -22.56 -31.05
N SER A 19 -3.83 -21.36 -30.48
CA SER A 19 -2.99 -20.27 -30.98
C SER A 19 -2.06 -19.76 -29.89
N ASP A 20 -0.76 -19.64 -30.20
CA ASP A 20 0.20 -18.93 -29.34
C ASP A 20 0.10 -17.42 -29.59
N LEU A 21 -0.62 -16.73 -28.69
CA LEU A 21 -0.90 -15.31 -28.85
C LEU A 21 0.33 -14.43 -28.57
N VAL A 22 1.33 -14.93 -27.83
CA VAL A 22 2.60 -14.21 -27.61
C VAL A 22 3.39 -14.16 -28.91
N SER A 23 3.49 -15.31 -29.60
CA SER A 23 4.12 -15.38 -30.92
C SER A 23 3.39 -14.52 -31.96
N LEU A 24 2.05 -14.61 -32.01
CA LEU A 24 1.22 -13.79 -32.91
C LEU A 24 1.36 -12.28 -32.64
N ALA A 25 1.50 -11.87 -31.37
CA ALA A 25 1.76 -10.49 -30.97
C ALA A 25 3.19 -10.00 -31.30
N GLN A 26 4.04 -10.85 -31.87
CA GLN A 26 5.46 -10.58 -32.11
C GLN A 26 6.17 -10.15 -30.81
N LEU A 27 5.94 -10.92 -29.75
CA LEU A 27 6.59 -10.76 -28.45
C LEU A 27 7.50 -11.96 -28.20
N ASP A 28 8.64 -11.73 -27.58
CA ASP A 28 9.60 -12.79 -27.28
C ASP A 28 9.11 -13.75 -26.18
N SER A 29 9.89 -14.80 -25.93
CA SER A 29 9.47 -15.90 -25.06
C SER A 29 9.32 -15.53 -23.58
N SER A 30 9.82 -14.37 -23.13
CA SER A 30 9.68 -13.89 -21.75
C SER A 30 8.26 -13.44 -21.42
N TYR A 31 7.45 -13.11 -22.43
CA TYR A 31 6.10 -12.61 -22.26
C TYR A 31 5.10 -13.73 -21.95
N ILE A 32 4.12 -13.39 -21.12
CA ILE A 32 2.96 -14.22 -20.79
C ILE A 32 1.68 -13.39 -20.90
N ILE A 33 0.57 -14.08 -21.16
CA ILE A 33 -0.77 -13.54 -21.03
C ILE A 33 -1.04 -13.28 -19.54
N SER A 34 -1.39 -12.04 -19.22
CA SER A 34 -1.75 -11.55 -17.88
C SER A 34 -3.25 -11.57 -17.69
N ASP A 35 -4.00 -11.11 -18.69
CA ASP A 35 -5.46 -11.02 -18.69
C ASP A 35 -6.00 -10.98 -20.13
N GLN A 36 -7.28 -11.28 -20.32
CA GLN A 36 -7.95 -11.25 -21.63
C GLN A 36 -9.45 -10.92 -21.52
N THR A 37 -9.98 -10.16 -22.47
CA THR A 37 -11.42 -9.84 -22.56
C THR A 37 -11.90 -9.74 -24.00
N ILE A 38 -13.21 -9.86 -24.22
CA ILE A 38 -13.85 -9.75 -25.55
C ILE A 38 -14.60 -8.42 -25.62
N HIS A 39 -14.35 -7.64 -26.67
CA HIS A 39 -15.06 -6.39 -26.92
C HIS A 39 -15.25 -6.19 -28.44
N ASN A 40 -16.47 -5.85 -28.86
CA ASN A 40 -16.84 -5.72 -30.28
C ASN A 40 -16.37 -6.92 -31.13
N THR A 41 -16.59 -8.14 -30.62
CA THR A 41 -16.19 -9.45 -31.21
C THR A 41 -14.68 -9.71 -31.31
N ASN A 42 -13.84 -8.72 -31.04
CA ASN A 42 -12.39 -8.86 -30.99
C ASN A 42 -11.92 -9.29 -29.59
N LEU A 43 -10.78 -9.99 -29.55
CA LEU A 43 -10.11 -10.40 -28.34
C LEU A 43 -9.02 -9.39 -27.98
N PHE A 44 -9.09 -8.82 -26.78
CA PHE A 44 -8.06 -7.96 -26.22
C PHE A 44 -7.26 -8.74 -25.18
N VAL A 45 -5.94 -8.72 -25.30
CA VAL A 45 -5.05 -9.50 -24.42
C VAL A 45 -3.96 -8.60 -23.86
N LEU A 46 -3.79 -8.65 -22.54
CA LEU A 46 -2.71 -7.98 -21.82
C LEU A 46 -1.52 -8.94 -21.66
N PHE A 47 -0.34 -8.50 -22.07
CA PHE A 47 0.91 -9.25 -21.96
C PHE A 47 1.90 -8.51 -21.06
N LYS A 48 2.65 -9.28 -20.27
CA LYS A 48 3.77 -8.78 -19.46
C LYS A 48 4.96 -9.73 -19.51
N SER A 49 6.17 -9.19 -19.40
CA SER A 49 7.42 -9.96 -19.49
C SER A 49 7.96 -10.30 -18.11
N LYS A 50 8.40 -11.55 -17.93
CA LYS A 50 9.15 -11.98 -16.75
C LYS A 50 10.56 -11.39 -16.66
N ASP A 51 11.07 -10.82 -17.75
CA ASP A 51 12.43 -10.28 -17.85
C ASP A 51 12.47 -8.76 -17.63
N VAL A 52 11.33 -8.11 -17.42
CA VAL A 52 11.27 -6.65 -17.20
C VAL A 52 12.13 -6.22 -16.01
N LYS A 53 12.97 -5.20 -16.21
CA LYS A 53 13.74 -4.56 -15.13
C LYS A 53 13.64 -3.05 -15.23
N LEU A 54 13.38 -2.41 -14.10
CA LEU A 54 13.31 -0.96 -13.97
C LEU A 54 14.37 -0.48 -12.99
N THR A 55 14.73 0.79 -13.12
CA THR A 55 15.53 1.52 -12.14
C THR A 55 14.76 2.73 -11.63
N TYR A 56 15.09 3.15 -10.40
CA TYR A 56 14.69 4.43 -9.86
C TYR A 56 15.95 5.21 -9.45
N ASN A 57 16.11 6.41 -10.00
CA ASN A 57 17.20 7.32 -9.64
C ASN A 57 16.62 8.57 -8.95
N SER A 58 17.03 8.78 -7.71
CA SER A 58 16.59 9.89 -6.86
C SER A 58 17.14 11.27 -7.29
N SER A 59 18.18 11.29 -8.13
CA SER A 59 18.86 12.52 -8.56
C SER A 59 17.92 13.45 -9.33
N SER A 60 18.10 14.75 -9.17
CA SER A 60 17.36 15.77 -9.94
C SER A 60 17.73 15.67 -11.42
N GLY A 61 16.74 15.36 -12.27
CA GLY A 61 16.89 15.20 -13.72
C GLY A 61 15.56 14.76 -14.37
N SER A 62 15.56 14.52 -15.68
CA SER A 62 14.43 13.86 -16.37
C SER A 62 14.58 12.34 -16.33
N ASN A 63 13.46 11.61 -16.25
CA ASN A 63 13.37 10.12 -16.32
C ASN A 63 13.85 9.37 -15.07
N GLN A 64 13.31 9.72 -13.91
CA GLN A 64 13.64 9.06 -12.63
C GLN A 64 13.29 7.57 -12.60
N ILE A 65 12.19 7.18 -13.22
CA ILE A 65 11.80 5.78 -13.41
C ILE A 65 12.08 5.43 -14.88
N SER A 66 12.94 4.43 -15.11
CA SER A 66 13.35 4.02 -16.45
C SER A 66 13.49 2.51 -16.55
N PHE A 67 13.31 1.98 -17.76
CA PHE A 67 13.67 0.60 -18.05
C PHE A 67 15.19 0.48 -18.03
N ASP A 68 15.70 -0.64 -17.50
CA ASP A 68 17.08 -1.05 -17.75
C ASP A 68 17.27 -1.21 -19.25
N SER A 69 18.28 -0.55 -19.83
CA SER A 69 18.54 -0.53 -21.27
C SER A 69 18.72 -1.92 -21.86
N THR A 70 19.21 -2.87 -21.06
CA THR A 70 19.43 -4.26 -21.49
C THR A 70 18.13 -5.09 -21.46
N ASN A 71 17.18 -4.71 -20.59
CA ASN A 71 15.96 -5.48 -20.30
C ASN A 71 14.71 -4.61 -20.46
N ASN A 72 14.67 -3.82 -21.53
CA ASN A 72 13.54 -2.96 -21.89
C ASN A 72 12.37 -3.80 -22.43
N LYS A 73 11.54 -4.29 -21.51
CA LYS A 73 10.41 -5.19 -21.79
C LYS A 73 9.09 -4.61 -21.24
N PRO A 74 8.54 -3.55 -21.84
CA PRO A 74 7.28 -2.97 -21.41
C PRO A 74 6.13 -3.97 -21.61
N SER A 75 5.06 -3.83 -20.84
CA SER A 75 3.82 -4.58 -21.04
C SER A 75 3.06 -4.05 -22.26
N TYR A 76 2.22 -4.89 -22.85
CA TYR A 76 1.44 -4.54 -24.04
C TYR A 76 -0.01 -4.97 -23.90
N VAL A 77 -0.94 -4.20 -24.48
CA VAL A 77 -2.28 -4.69 -24.83
C VAL A 77 -2.34 -4.90 -26.34
N VAL A 78 -2.90 -6.02 -26.78
CA VAL A 78 -3.04 -6.34 -28.21
C VAL A 78 -4.48 -6.71 -28.51
N GLU A 79 -5.02 -6.10 -29.57
CA GLU A 79 -6.32 -6.43 -30.15
C GLU A 79 -6.13 -7.48 -31.24
N PHE A 80 -6.88 -8.57 -31.16
CA PHE A 80 -6.92 -9.66 -32.14
C PHE A 80 -8.32 -9.80 -32.72
N THR A 81 -8.38 -10.11 -34.00
CA THR A 81 -9.63 -10.43 -34.70
C THR A 81 -9.57 -11.83 -35.31
N ASN A 82 -10.73 -12.47 -35.45
CA ASN A 82 -10.82 -13.74 -36.19
C ASN A 82 -10.92 -13.44 -37.69
N SER A 83 -9.90 -13.84 -38.45
CA SER A 83 -9.77 -13.55 -39.88
C SER A 83 -10.52 -14.55 -40.79
N THR A 84 -11.17 -15.58 -40.23
CA THR A 84 -11.88 -16.61 -40.99
C THR A 84 -13.36 -16.67 -40.62
N THR A 85 -14.21 -17.04 -41.58
CA THR A 85 -15.64 -17.33 -41.35
C THR A 85 -15.90 -18.78 -40.90
N VAL A 86 -14.94 -19.68 -41.16
CA VAL A 86 -14.95 -21.08 -40.71
C VAL A 86 -13.70 -21.31 -39.86
N GLY A 87 -13.86 -21.94 -38.70
CA GLY A 87 -12.77 -22.14 -37.75
C GLY A 87 -12.30 -20.85 -37.07
N ILE A 88 -11.10 -20.89 -36.49
CA ILE A 88 -10.51 -19.76 -35.76
C ILE A 88 -9.10 -19.50 -36.28
N LYS A 89 -8.86 -18.28 -36.78
CA LYS A 89 -7.54 -17.80 -37.17
C LYS A 89 -7.33 -16.36 -36.68
N TRP A 90 -6.71 -16.23 -35.51
CA TRP A 90 -6.39 -14.94 -34.91
C TRP A 90 -5.39 -14.15 -35.74
N SER A 91 -5.66 -12.86 -35.92
CA SER A 91 -4.75 -11.88 -36.53
C SER A 91 -4.69 -10.61 -35.68
N VAL A 92 -3.50 -10.03 -35.54
CA VAL A 92 -3.31 -8.78 -34.80
C VAL A 92 -3.95 -7.62 -35.57
N VAL A 93 -4.70 -6.79 -34.85
CA VAL A 93 -5.30 -5.55 -35.35
C VAL A 93 -4.48 -4.34 -34.90
N LYS A 94 -4.24 -4.22 -33.59
CA LYS A 94 -3.46 -3.13 -32.99
C LYS A 94 -2.69 -3.61 -31.77
N LYS A 95 -1.55 -2.97 -31.50
CA LYS A 95 -0.65 -3.25 -30.38
C LYS A 95 -0.30 -1.95 -29.65
N TYR A 96 -0.58 -1.89 -28.35
CA TYR A 96 -0.41 -0.71 -27.52
C TYR A 96 0.64 -0.97 -26.44
N GLN A 97 1.72 -0.19 -26.42
CA GLN A 97 2.75 -0.26 -25.38
C GLN A 97 2.32 0.48 -24.12
N LEU A 98 2.53 -0.12 -22.95
CA LEU A 98 2.30 0.49 -21.64
C LEU A 98 3.63 1.04 -21.08
N ASP A 99 3.84 2.34 -21.24
CA ASP A 99 5.06 3.05 -20.84
C ASP A 99 5.09 3.37 -19.33
N LEU A 100 6.20 3.90 -18.86
CA LEU A 100 6.45 4.29 -17.48
C LEU A 100 5.76 5.64 -17.13
N PRO A 101 5.39 5.83 -15.84
CA PRO A 101 4.83 7.08 -15.36
C PRO A 101 5.79 8.26 -15.56
N SER A 102 5.24 9.41 -15.97
CA SER A 102 5.96 10.67 -15.85
C SER A 102 6.12 11.05 -14.37
N VAL A 103 7.31 11.53 -14.00
CA VAL A 103 7.61 11.96 -12.63
C VAL A 103 7.85 13.47 -12.63
N SER A 104 6.98 14.22 -11.96
CA SER A 104 7.19 15.65 -11.75
C SER A 104 8.21 15.91 -10.64
N THR A 105 8.76 17.12 -10.57
CA THR A 105 9.65 17.53 -9.47
C THR A 105 8.98 17.32 -8.10
N THR A 106 7.71 17.70 -7.97
CA THR A 106 6.92 17.55 -6.73
C THR A 106 6.71 16.08 -6.36
N MET A 107 6.41 15.22 -7.34
CA MET A 107 6.28 13.77 -7.10
C MET A 107 7.62 13.19 -6.66
N ASN A 108 8.71 13.54 -7.35
CA ASN A 108 10.04 13.01 -7.04
C ASN A 108 10.49 13.33 -5.61
N GLN A 109 10.17 14.52 -5.10
CA GLN A 109 10.46 14.90 -3.71
C GLN A 109 9.84 13.93 -2.69
N VAL A 110 8.68 13.32 -3.00
CA VAL A 110 8.10 12.25 -2.17
C VAL A 110 8.78 10.91 -2.45
N LEU A 111 8.98 10.56 -3.73
CA LEU A 111 9.56 9.27 -4.13
C LEU A 111 10.98 9.04 -3.62
N GLN A 112 11.78 10.09 -3.40
CA GLN A 112 13.16 10.03 -2.90
C GLN A 112 13.27 9.27 -1.56
N GLU A 113 12.29 9.47 -0.69
CA GLU A 113 12.21 8.86 0.64
C GLU A 113 10.95 8.00 0.80
N LEU A 114 10.27 7.65 -0.30
CA LEU A 114 9.14 6.72 -0.25
C LEU A 114 9.66 5.31 0.08
N ILE A 115 9.12 4.73 1.14
CA ILE A 115 9.38 3.34 1.53
C ILE A 115 8.11 2.49 1.46
N LEU A 116 8.25 1.22 1.05
CA LEU A 116 7.14 0.29 0.87
C LEU A 116 7.36 -1.01 1.63
N GLU A 117 6.33 -1.46 2.35
CA GLU A 117 6.33 -2.73 3.09
C GLU A 117 6.45 -3.92 2.13
N GLN A 118 7.19 -4.95 2.53
CA GLN A 118 7.23 -6.23 1.82
C GLN A 118 5.82 -6.84 1.69
N PRO A 119 5.50 -7.50 0.57
CA PRO A 119 4.16 -7.96 0.27
C PRO A 119 3.66 -9.00 1.29
N LEU A 120 2.36 -8.92 1.59
CA LEU A 120 1.63 -9.97 2.30
C LEU A 120 1.66 -11.26 1.45
N THR A 121 1.87 -12.39 2.10
CA THR A 121 1.88 -13.71 1.45
C THR A 121 0.86 -14.63 2.11
N LYS A 122 0.60 -15.78 1.47
CA LYS A 122 -0.24 -16.84 2.03
C LYS A 122 0.17 -17.29 3.43
N TYR A 123 1.44 -17.10 3.80
CA TYR A 123 2.02 -17.58 5.06
C TYR A 123 2.33 -16.49 6.07
N THR A 124 2.00 -15.23 5.75
CA THR A 124 2.22 -14.12 6.68
C THR A 124 1.26 -14.25 7.87
N LEU A 125 1.82 -14.22 9.08
CA LEU A 125 1.06 -14.38 10.32
C LEU A 125 0.58 -13.01 10.84
N ASN A 126 -0.42 -13.01 11.73
CA ASN A 126 -0.79 -11.81 12.48
C ASN A 126 0.42 -11.22 13.23
N SER A 127 1.22 -12.09 13.87
CA SER A 127 2.45 -11.71 14.55
C SER A 127 3.55 -11.22 13.60
N SER A 128 3.58 -11.68 12.34
CA SER A 128 4.49 -11.14 11.32
C SER A 128 4.13 -9.70 10.96
N LEU A 129 2.82 -9.39 10.88
CA LEU A 129 2.33 -8.04 10.58
C LEU A 129 2.52 -7.07 11.76
N ALA A 130 2.38 -7.58 12.99
CA ALA A 130 2.53 -6.81 14.21
C ALA A 130 3.88 -6.08 14.28
N LYS A 131 3.85 -4.82 14.72
CA LYS A 131 5.03 -3.99 14.91
C LYS A 131 5.03 -3.42 16.31
N GLN A 132 6.22 -3.17 16.86
CA GLN A 132 6.33 -2.58 18.19
C GLN A 132 5.54 -1.27 18.25
N LYS A 133 4.71 -1.15 19.28
CA LYS A 133 3.95 0.06 19.56
C LYS A 133 4.88 1.27 19.65
N GLY A 134 4.46 2.36 19.02
CA GLY A 134 5.16 3.65 19.06
C GLY A 134 5.00 4.36 20.40
N LYS A 135 5.53 5.58 20.47
CA LYS A 135 5.36 6.49 21.59
C LYS A 135 3.90 6.85 21.81
N THR A 136 3.55 7.14 23.05
CA THR A 136 2.26 7.74 23.41
C THR A 136 2.23 9.23 23.05
N GLN A 137 1.02 9.79 22.89
CA GLN A 137 0.83 11.20 22.55
C GLN A 137 1.52 12.13 23.54
N ARG A 138 1.50 11.80 24.84
CA ARG A 138 2.20 12.56 25.88
C ARG A 138 3.71 12.46 25.77
N GLU A 139 4.28 11.29 25.47
CA GLU A 139 5.72 11.15 25.30
C GLU A 139 6.23 12.02 24.15
N VAL A 140 5.50 12.04 23.03
CA VAL A 140 5.86 12.88 21.88
C VAL A 140 5.86 14.36 22.22
N HIS A 141 4.82 14.86 22.87
CA HIS A 141 4.70 16.31 23.08
C HIS A 141 5.39 16.81 24.34
N LEU A 142 5.47 15.99 25.40
CA LEU A 142 5.93 16.39 26.74
C LEU A 142 7.16 15.62 27.25
N GLY A 143 7.65 14.57 26.54
CA GLY A 143 8.85 13.85 26.96
C GLY A 143 8.68 12.94 28.20
N GLY A 144 7.47 12.47 28.49
CA GLY A 144 7.21 11.44 29.52
C GLY A 144 6.55 11.92 30.82
N GLN A 145 6.25 13.21 30.97
CA GLN A 145 5.70 13.79 32.21
C GLN A 145 4.18 13.56 32.37
N ALA A 146 3.79 12.44 33.01
CA ALA A 146 2.39 12.03 33.18
C ALA A 146 1.48 13.06 33.87
N ASN A 147 1.95 13.66 34.97
CA ASN A 147 1.13 14.49 35.85
C ASN A 147 0.88 15.91 35.30
N GLN A 148 1.51 16.29 34.20
CA GLN A 148 1.41 17.64 33.61
C GLN A 148 0.51 17.70 32.37
N TRP A 149 -0.10 16.58 31.96
CA TRP A 149 -0.95 16.56 30.77
C TRP A 149 -2.07 17.59 30.82
N GLN A 150 -2.82 17.64 31.94
CA GLN A 150 -3.97 18.52 32.07
C GLN A 150 -3.60 20.00 31.99
N SER A 151 -2.46 20.40 32.57
CA SER A 151 -1.99 21.79 32.55
C SER A 151 -1.32 22.19 31.24
N MET A 152 -0.69 21.25 30.52
CA MET A 152 0.08 21.57 29.31
C MET A 152 -0.64 21.31 27.99
N ARG A 153 -1.63 20.40 27.95
CA ARG A 153 -2.29 19.99 26.68
C ARG A 153 -2.83 21.16 25.86
N ASN A 154 -3.26 22.23 26.51
CA ASN A 154 -3.75 23.43 25.83
C ASN A 154 -2.64 24.18 25.09
N GLN A 155 -1.44 24.28 25.67
CA GLN A 155 -0.27 24.96 25.09
C GLN A 155 0.30 24.22 23.87
N ILE A 156 0.06 22.91 23.79
CA ILE A 156 0.50 22.05 22.69
C ILE A 156 -0.60 21.79 21.65
N GLY A 157 -1.74 22.49 21.75
CA GLY A 157 -2.84 22.39 20.78
C GLY A 157 -3.82 21.23 20.99
N LEU A 158 -3.63 20.42 22.02
CA LEU A 158 -4.43 19.24 22.39
C LEU A 158 -5.48 19.57 23.47
N ASN A 159 -6.17 20.70 23.29
CA ASN A 159 -7.16 21.21 24.24
C ASN A 159 -8.22 20.14 24.56
N ASN A 160 -8.48 19.94 25.86
CA ASN A 160 -9.46 18.97 26.38
C ASN A 160 -9.25 17.51 25.98
N ASN A 161 -8.16 17.15 25.29
CA ASN A 161 -7.90 15.79 24.87
C ASN A 161 -7.75 14.85 26.09
N PRO A 162 -8.55 13.78 26.19
CA PRO A 162 -8.56 12.88 27.35
C PRO A 162 -7.50 11.77 27.27
N SER A 163 -6.71 11.69 26.20
CA SER A 163 -5.98 10.47 25.83
C SER A 163 -4.47 10.65 25.75
N PRO A 164 -3.78 10.98 26.86
CA PRO A 164 -2.32 11.15 26.87
C PRO A 164 -1.57 9.87 26.45
N ASN A 165 -2.18 8.70 26.68
CA ASN A 165 -1.59 7.40 26.42
C ASN A 165 -1.98 6.81 25.05
N ALA A 166 -2.74 7.55 24.22
CA ALA A 166 -3.04 7.13 22.85
C ALA A 166 -1.74 6.94 22.05
N SER A 167 -1.64 5.85 21.30
CA SER A 167 -0.46 5.56 20.49
C SER A 167 -0.31 6.56 19.35
N THR A 168 0.93 6.93 19.04
CA THR A 168 1.24 7.78 17.89
C THR A 168 1.63 6.97 16.65
N GLY A 169 1.70 5.64 16.75
CA GLY A 169 1.93 4.74 15.62
C GLY A 169 2.74 3.51 16.01
N PHE A 170 3.71 3.15 15.18
CA PHE A 170 4.51 1.94 15.32
C PHE A 170 5.96 2.16 14.88
N LYS A 171 6.91 1.46 15.52
CA LYS A 171 8.33 1.59 15.20
C LYS A 171 8.69 0.87 13.90
N LEU A 172 9.74 1.36 13.24
CA LEU A 172 10.27 0.87 11.96
C LEU A 172 11.70 0.31 12.09
N ASP A 173 12.17 0.06 13.31
CA ASP A 173 13.47 -0.57 13.62
C ASP A 173 13.40 -2.11 13.63
N LYS A 174 12.19 -2.66 13.71
CA LYS A 174 11.87 -4.09 13.66
C LYS A 174 10.68 -4.37 12.73
N GLY A 175 10.35 -5.64 12.57
CA GLY A 175 9.22 -6.10 11.79
C GLY A 175 9.50 -6.21 10.30
N ASN A 176 8.41 -6.35 9.54
CA ASN A 176 8.41 -6.47 8.08
C ASN A 176 9.27 -5.39 7.42
N ALA A 177 10.05 -5.80 6.42
CA ALA A 177 10.93 -4.92 5.68
C ALA A 177 10.16 -3.80 4.98
N TYR A 178 10.59 -2.55 5.18
CA TYR A 178 10.23 -1.41 4.34
C TYR A 178 11.42 -1.04 3.47
N ARG A 179 11.20 -0.85 2.16
CA ARG A 179 12.27 -0.64 1.18
C ARG A 179 11.97 0.53 0.27
N LYS A 180 13.01 1.28 -0.11
CA LYS A 180 12.93 2.31 -1.15
C LYS A 180 12.65 1.67 -2.52
N LEU A 181 12.19 2.47 -3.48
CA LEU A 181 11.92 2.04 -4.85
C LEU A 181 13.11 1.32 -5.53
N SER A 182 14.34 1.76 -5.23
CA SER A 182 15.58 1.20 -5.79
C SER A 182 16.12 -0.01 -5.02
N GLU A 183 15.61 -0.29 -3.82
CA GLU A 183 16.02 -1.43 -2.99
C GLU A 183 15.17 -2.67 -3.30
N SER A 184 15.57 -3.83 -2.78
CA SER A 184 14.86 -5.11 -2.94
C SER A 184 14.29 -5.62 -1.61
N TRP A 185 13.10 -6.22 -1.65
CA TRP A 185 12.54 -6.94 -0.50
C TRP A 185 13.25 -8.27 -0.25
N PRO A 186 13.35 -8.71 1.02
CA PRO A 186 13.87 -10.03 1.36
C PRO A 186 12.87 -11.14 1.05
N ILE A 187 13.35 -12.37 0.93
CA ILE A 187 12.49 -13.58 0.89
C ILE A 187 12.01 -14.04 2.27
N TYR A 188 12.54 -13.44 3.32
CA TYR A 188 12.28 -13.82 4.71
C TYR A 188 11.21 -12.92 5.32
N GLN A 189 10.32 -13.49 6.12
CA GLN A 189 9.34 -12.74 6.92
C GLN A 189 9.51 -13.10 8.39
N PRO A 190 9.53 -12.13 9.32
CA PRO A 190 9.62 -12.46 10.75
C PRO A 190 8.37 -13.21 11.20
N ILE A 191 8.52 -14.23 12.06
CA ILE A 191 7.38 -14.91 12.71
C ILE A 191 6.72 -13.96 13.70
N ASP A 192 7.51 -13.19 14.43
CA ASP A 192 7.07 -12.10 15.32
C ASP A 192 7.79 -10.79 14.95
N GLY A 193 7.07 -9.88 14.29
CA GLY A 193 7.57 -8.59 13.85
C GLY A 193 7.79 -7.58 14.98
N THR A 194 7.33 -7.86 16.20
CA THR A 194 7.65 -7.06 17.38
C THR A 194 9.05 -7.38 17.91
N GLN A 195 9.59 -8.56 17.60
CA GLN A 195 10.89 -9.02 18.09
C GLN A 195 11.96 -9.11 17.00
N HIS A 196 11.58 -9.61 15.83
CA HIS A 196 12.46 -9.89 14.70
C HIS A 196 12.20 -8.94 13.52
N GLY A 197 13.04 -9.04 12.50
CA GLY A 197 13.04 -8.14 11.36
C GLY A 197 13.77 -6.84 11.63
N LYS A 198 13.86 -5.99 10.60
CA LYS A 198 14.60 -4.73 10.64
C LYS A 198 13.82 -3.54 10.11
N GLY A 199 12.52 -3.70 9.82
CA GLY A 199 11.69 -2.61 9.33
C GLY A 199 12.35 -1.89 8.14
N LYS A 200 12.56 -0.58 8.28
CA LYS A 200 13.19 0.27 7.25
C LYS A 200 14.73 0.24 7.25
N ASP A 201 15.38 -0.39 8.24
CA ASP A 201 16.84 -0.44 8.35
C ASP A 201 17.46 -1.48 7.40
N SER A 202 17.56 -1.10 6.12
CA SER A 202 18.14 -1.94 5.06
C SER A 202 19.62 -2.25 5.30
N SER A 203 20.36 -1.33 5.92
CA SER A 203 21.78 -1.48 6.28
C SER A 203 21.99 -2.50 7.41
N GLY A 204 21.24 -2.39 8.51
CA GLY A 204 21.29 -3.36 9.60
C GLY A 204 20.81 -4.74 9.15
N TRP A 205 19.82 -4.79 8.24
CA TRP A 205 19.39 -6.04 7.62
C TRP A 205 20.51 -6.72 6.85
N SER A 206 21.11 -6.04 5.86
CA SER A 206 22.10 -6.63 4.97
C SER A 206 23.41 -7.02 5.66
N SER A 207 23.82 -6.25 6.67
CA SER A 207 25.09 -6.47 7.39
C SER A 207 25.04 -7.60 8.42
N THR A 208 23.87 -7.84 9.05
CA THR A 208 23.77 -8.79 10.18
C THR A 208 22.55 -9.70 10.07
N GLU A 209 21.35 -9.13 10.05
CA GLU A 209 20.10 -9.88 10.23
C GLU A 209 19.80 -10.85 9.07
N ALA A 210 20.21 -10.52 7.84
CA ALA A 210 20.00 -11.37 6.66
C ALA A 210 20.70 -12.73 6.81
N THR A 211 21.87 -12.77 7.45
CA THR A 211 22.60 -14.01 7.74
C THR A 211 21.88 -14.81 8.81
N THR A 212 21.39 -14.16 9.86
CA THR A 212 20.56 -14.80 10.90
C THR A 212 19.31 -15.42 10.29
N ALA A 213 18.58 -14.69 9.46
CA ALA A 213 17.37 -15.17 8.80
C ALA A 213 17.65 -16.32 7.84
N LYS A 214 18.74 -16.26 7.07
CA LYS A 214 19.17 -17.35 6.18
C LYS A 214 19.53 -18.62 6.96
N ASN A 215 20.20 -18.48 8.09
CA ASN A 215 20.59 -19.60 8.94
C ASN A 215 19.39 -20.23 9.65
N ASP A 216 18.40 -19.42 10.07
CA ASP A 216 17.17 -19.90 10.71
C ASP A 216 16.20 -20.51 9.70
N ALA A 217 16.01 -19.90 8.54
CA ALA A 217 15.00 -20.27 7.54
C ALA A 217 15.61 -20.57 6.16
N PRO A 218 16.50 -21.57 6.03
CA PRO A 218 17.17 -21.85 4.76
C PRO A 218 16.17 -22.23 3.66
N SER A 219 16.47 -21.84 2.41
CA SER A 219 15.75 -22.37 1.25
C SER A 219 16.00 -23.88 1.13
N VAL A 220 15.01 -24.64 0.67
CA VAL A 220 15.14 -26.08 0.47
C VAL A 220 16.25 -26.37 -0.55
N THR A 221 17.21 -27.21 -0.17
CA THR A 221 18.18 -27.83 -1.09
C THR A 221 17.73 -29.26 -1.35
N ALA A 222 17.57 -29.65 -2.61
CA ALA A 222 17.15 -31.00 -2.97
C ALA A 222 18.13 -32.05 -2.39
N GLY A 223 17.63 -32.95 -1.53
CA GLY A 223 18.37 -34.13 -1.07
C GLY A 223 18.88 -34.13 0.37
N GLY A 224 18.60 -33.12 1.20
CA GLY A 224 18.98 -33.13 2.62
C GLY A 224 17.82 -33.47 3.56
N THR A 225 18.00 -34.43 4.47
CA THR A 225 17.19 -34.52 5.70
C THR A 225 17.38 -33.22 6.49
N SER A 226 16.38 -32.34 6.48
CA SER A 226 16.49 -31.07 7.20
C SER A 226 16.39 -31.33 8.70
N ASP A 227 17.38 -30.90 9.47
CA ASP A 227 17.25 -30.75 10.92
C ASP A 227 16.26 -29.61 11.20
N THR A 228 14.97 -29.94 11.31
CA THR A 228 13.88 -28.98 11.50
C THR A 228 13.79 -28.48 12.94
N THR A 229 14.48 -29.10 13.89
CA THR A 229 14.26 -28.86 15.33
C THR A 229 14.70 -27.46 15.75
N SER A 230 15.77 -26.95 15.12
CA SER A 230 16.40 -25.65 15.40
C SER A 230 16.15 -24.58 14.34
N LYS A 231 15.25 -24.82 13.38
CA LYS A 231 14.98 -23.93 12.23
C LYS A 231 13.57 -23.33 12.29
N PHE A 232 13.38 -22.27 11.53
CA PHE A 232 12.13 -21.52 11.41
C PHE A 232 11.58 -21.09 12.78
N LYS A 233 12.45 -20.63 13.68
CA LYS A 233 12.07 -20.13 15.01
C LYS A 233 11.76 -18.64 14.99
N SER A 234 12.46 -17.89 14.13
CA SER A 234 12.40 -16.43 14.07
C SER A 234 11.85 -15.94 12.72
N TYR A 235 12.10 -16.69 11.64
CA TYR A 235 11.76 -16.31 10.28
C TYR A 235 11.07 -17.43 9.51
N LEU A 236 10.20 -17.02 8.58
CA LEU A 236 9.67 -17.83 7.51
C LEU A 236 10.44 -17.52 6.22
N ASN A 237 10.74 -18.56 5.43
CA ASN A 237 11.20 -18.38 4.05
C ASN A 237 9.99 -18.46 3.12
N THR A 238 9.71 -17.38 2.40
CA THR A 238 8.50 -17.22 1.58
C THR A 238 8.80 -17.07 0.10
N LYS A 239 10.00 -17.43 -0.38
CA LYS A 239 10.38 -17.26 -1.79
C LYS A 239 9.33 -17.81 -2.76
N GLN A 240 8.90 -19.06 -2.57
CA GLN A 240 7.92 -19.71 -3.46
C GLN A 240 6.54 -19.03 -3.39
N ALA A 241 6.15 -18.52 -2.22
CA ALA A 241 4.91 -17.76 -2.06
C ALA A 241 5.00 -16.36 -2.72
N LEU A 242 6.18 -15.75 -2.70
CA LEU A 242 6.45 -14.50 -3.41
C LEU A 242 6.40 -14.72 -4.93
N GLU A 243 7.00 -15.81 -5.44
CA GLU A 243 6.92 -16.18 -6.86
C GLU A 243 5.49 -16.43 -7.31
N SER A 244 4.65 -17.07 -6.48
CA SER A 244 3.26 -17.38 -6.84
C SER A 244 2.36 -16.15 -6.93
N ILE A 245 2.66 -15.08 -6.19
CA ILE A 245 1.96 -13.78 -6.30
C ILE A 245 2.60 -12.85 -7.35
N GLY A 246 3.63 -13.31 -8.05
CA GLY A 246 4.23 -12.60 -9.18
C GLY A 246 5.45 -11.74 -8.85
N ILE A 247 6.13 -11.95 -7.73
CA ILE A 247 7.43 -11.30 -7.46
C ILE A 247 8.49 -11.88 -8.40
N LEU A 248 9.22 -11.01 -9.08
CA LEU A 248 10.30 -11.36 -10.00
C LEU A 248 11.64 -11.45 -9.27
N PHE A 249 12.46 -12.43 -9.67
CA PHE A 249 13.75 -12.73 -9.04
C PHE A 249 14.88 -12.75 -10.07
N ASP A 250 16.07 -12.32 -9.63
CA ASP A 250 17.34 -12.60 -10.27
C ASP A 250 18.07 -13.65 -9.40
N GLY A 251 17.95 -14.92 -9.79
CA GLY A 251 18.38 -16.04 -8.96
C GLY A 251 17.54 -16.18 -7.69
N THR A 252 18.12 -15.85 -6.53
CA THR A 252 17.42 -15.90 -5.22
C THR A 252 17.03 -14.53 -4.69
N THR A 253 17.47 -13.45 -5.35
CA THR A 253 17.23 -12.07 -4.92
C THR A 253 16.04 -11.51 -5.68
N ALA A 254 15.05 -10.96 -4.97
CA ALA A 254 13.94 -10.26 -5.62
C ALA A 254 14.48 -9.03 -6.37
N ARG A 255 13.95 -8.74 -7.57
CA ARG A 255 14.21 -7.45 -8.24
C ARG A 255 13.70 -6.30 -7.38
N ASN A 256 14.23 -5.10 -7.63
CA ASN A 256 13.90 -3.91 -6.85
C ASN A 256 12.39 -3.61 -6.82
N VAL A 257 11.96 -2.85 -5.81
CA VAL A 257 10.54 -2.55 -5.58
C VAL A 257 9.88 -1.93 -6.80
N ILE A 258 10.53 -0.99 -7.49
CA ILE A 258 9.94 -0.33 -8.67
C ILE A 258 9.64 -1.32 -9.82
N THR A 259 10.47 -2.35 -10.01
CA THR A 259 10.20 -3.42 -10.98
C THR A 259 8.97 -4.24 -10.57
N GLN A 260 8.86 -4.59 -9.28
CA GLN A 260 7.71 -5.35 -8.78
C GLN A 260 6.41 -4.56 -8.92
N LEU A 261 6.42 -3.27 -8.59
CA LEU A 261 5.27 -2.38 -8.75
C LEU A 261 4.82 -2.30 -10.20
N TYR A 262 5.75 -2.14 -11.15
CA TYR A 262 5.41 -2.13 -12.57
C TYR A 262 4.78 -3.46 -13.03
N TYR A 263 5.43 -4.59 -12.74
CA TYR A 263 4.94 -5.90 -13.16
C TYR A 263 3.59 -6.28 -12.53
N ALA A 264 3.34 -5.83 -11.29
CA ALA A 264 2.06 -5.99 -10.62
C ALA A 264 0.99 -5.05 -11.18
N SER A 265 1.35 -3.81 -11.56
CA SER A 265 0.42 -2.79 -12.08
C SER A 265 -0.19 -3.11 -13.44
N THR A 266 0.37 -4.06 -14.20
CA THR A 266 -0.13 -4.49 -15.51
C THR A 266 -0.80 -5.87 -15.43
N SER A 267 -1.84 -5.99 -14.59
CA SER A 267 -2.44 -7.30 -14.25
C SER A 267 -3.91 -7.50 -14.62
N LYS A 268 -4.66 -6.44 -14.88
CA LYS A 268 -6.09 -6.49 -15.21
C LYS A 268 -6.40 -5.51 -16.33
N LEU A 269 -7.32 -5.87 -17.25
CA LEU A 269 -7.67 -5.04 -18.39
C LEU A 269 -9.19 -4.92 -18.57
N ALA A 270 -9.67 -3.74 -18.92
CA ALA A 270 -11.05 -3.49 -19.33
C ALA A 270 -11.09 -2.63 -20.60
N VAL A 271 -12.10 -2.82 -21.45
CA VAL A 271 -12.19 -2.20 -22.78
C VAL A 271 -13.55 -1.56 -23.01
N THR A 272 -13.52 -0.30 -23.40
CA THR A 272 -14.70 0.48 -23.84
C THR A 272 -14.56 0.81 -25.33
N ASN A 273 -15.58 1.47 -25.90
CA ASN A 273 -15.52 1.91 -27.28
C ASN A 273 -14.31 2.82 -27.58
N ASN A 274 -13.89 3.68 -26.64
CA ASN A 274 -12.81 4.64 -26.85
C ASN A 274 -11.52 4.30 -26.10
N HIS A 275 -11.60 3.61 -24.96
CA HIS A 275 -10.45 3.42 -24.07
C HIS A 275 -10.19 1.96 -23.74
N ILE A 276 -8.92 1.64 -23.52
CA ILE A 276 -8.46 0.45 -22.83
C ILE A 276 -7.89 0.90 -21.48
N VAL A 277 -8.39 0.36 -20.38
CA VAL A 277 -7.91 0.70 -19.03
C VAL A 277 -7.19 -0.50 -18.43
N VAL A 278 -5.99 -0.26 -17.89
CA VAL A 278 -5.16 -1.30 -17.26
C VAL A 278 -4.86 -0.92 -15.82
N MET A 279 -5.12 -1.86 -14.92
CA MET A 279 -4.87 -1.73 -13.48
C MET A 279 -4.08 -2.92 -12.93
N GLY A 280 -3.60 -2.79 -11.70
CA GLY A 280 -2.84 -3.84 -11.06
C GLY A 280 -3.68 -4.96 -10.47
N ASN A 281 -3.03 -5.79 -9.65
CA ASN A 281 -3.65 -6.92 -8.97
C ASN A 281 -3.98 -6.61 -7.50
N SER A 282 -4.52 -7.61 -6.80
CA SER A 282 -4.92 -7.52 -5.40
C SER A 282 -3.82 -7.91 -4.40
N PHE A 283 -2.64 -8.33 -4.87
CA PHE A 283 -1.54 -8.79 -4.02
C PHE A 283 -0.56 -7.68 -3.64
N LEU A 284 -0.30 -6.75 -4.56
CA LEU A 284 0.60 -5.61 -4.34
C LEU A 284 -0.14 -4.28 -4.56
N PRO A 285 0.24 -3.21 -3.84
CA PRO A 285 -0.33 -1.90 -4.05
C PRO A 285 0.02 -1.38 -5.45
N SER A 286 -0.97 -0.82 -6.15
CA SER A 286 -0.79 -0.13 -7.42
C SER A 286 -0.74 1.37 -7.18
N LEU A 287 0.32 2.05 -7.64
CA LEU A 287 0.50 3.50 -7.50
C LEU A 287 -0.04 4.28 -8.71
N TRP A 288 -0.33 3.59 -9.80
CA TRP A 288 -0.81 4.18 -11.05
C TRP A 288 -1.68 3.19 -11.84
N TYR A 289 -2.36 3.69 -12.86
CA TYR A 289 -3.17 2.94 -13.83
C TYR A 289 -3.04 3.55 -15.23
N TRP A 290 -3.27 2.78 -16.29
CA TRP A 290 -3.25 3.29 -17.67
C TRP A 290 -4.67 3.53 -18.19
N VAL A 291 -4.83 4.63 -18.91
CA VAL A 291 -5.97 4.87 -19.80
C VAL A 291 -5.38 5.07 -21.18
N VAL A 292 -5.58 4.09 -22.06
CA VAL A 292 -5.05 4.07 -23.42
C VAL A 292 -6.18 4.42 -24.38
N GLU A 293 -6.00 5.47 -25.17
CA GLU A 293 -6.89 5.80 -26.26
C GLU A 293 -6.78 4.73 -27.37
N ARG A 294 -7.91 4.12 -27.77
CA ARG A 294 -7.92 3.14 -28.87
C ARG A 294 -7.57 3.76 -30.22
N SER A 295 -7.67 5.09 -30.33
CA SER A 295 -7.23 5.87 -31.48
C SER A 295 -5.73 6.14 -31.50
N ALA A 296 -4.98 5.78 -30.45
CA ALA A 296 -3.54 5.99 -30.38
C ALA A 296 -2.82 5.41 -31.61
N GLN A 297 -1.82 6.17 -32.09
CA GLN A 297 -1.00 5.77 -33.23
C GLN A 297 -0.20 4.51 -32.91
N GLU A 298 0.10 3.74 -33.95
CA GLU A 298 1.00 2.59 -33.83
C GLU A 298 2.37 3.05 -33.32
N ASN A 299 2.93 2.33 -32.35
CA ASN A 299 4.16 2.69 -31.62
C ASN A 299 4.06 3.92 -30.68
N ALA A 300 2.87 4.44 -30.39
CA ALA A 300 2.70 5.45 -29.35
C ALA A 300 3.03 4.90 -27.95
N SER A 301 3.69 5.74 -27.15
CA SER A 301 4.05 5.44 -25.76
C SER A 301 2.93 5.86 -24.82
N ASN A 302 2.13 4.91 -24.33
CA ASN A 302 0.96 5.23 -23.51
C ASN A 302 1.35 5.30 -22.03
N LYS A 303 1.23 6.49 -21.43
CA LYS A 303 1.68 6.75 -20.05
C LYS A 303 0.55 6.54 -19.04
N PRO A 304 0.86 6.08 -17.82
CA PRO A 304 -0.11 5.90 -16.76
C PRO A 304 -0.39 7.20 -15.99
N THR A 305 -1.50 7.19 -15.25
CA THR A 305 -1.92 8.23 -14.31
C THR A 305 -1.67 7.75 -12.87
N TRP A 306 -1.02 8.59 -12.05
CA TRP A 306 -0.80 8.31 -10.63
C TRP A 306 -2.09 8.40 -9.82
N PHE A 307 -2.34 7.45 -8.93
CA PHE A 307 -3.47 7.52 -7.99
C PHE A 307 -3.38 8.72 -7.04
N ALA A 308 -2.17 9.14 -6.69
CA ALA A 308 -1.91 10.35 -5.93
C ALA A 308 -2.49 11.64 -6.57
N ASN A 309 -2.80 11.62 -7.87
CA ASN A 309 -3.43 12.71 -8.61
C ASN A 309 -4.93 12.47 -8.89
N THR A 310 -5.46 11.29 -8.57
CA THR A 310 -6.85 10.91 -8.85
C THR A 310 -7.70 11.09 -7.60
N THR A 311 -8.36 12.24 -7.50
CA THR A 311 -9.26 12.52 -6.37
C THR A 311 -10.53 11.67 -6.50
N LEU A 312 -10.73 10.77 -5.54
CA LEU A 312 -11.96 10.01 -5.39
C LEU A 312 -12.97 10.75 -4.51
N ASN A 313 -14.25 10.52 -4.76
CA ASN A 313 -15.29 10.81 -3.79
C ASN A 313 -15.36 9.65 -2.79
N TRP A 314 -15.02 9.91 -1.52
CA TRP A 314 -15.01 8.92 -0.44
C TRP A 314 -16.39 8.71 0.22
N GLY A 315 -17.43 9.35 -0.30
CA GLY A 315 -18.77 9.46 0.31
C GLY A 315 -18.99 10.87 0.84
N GLU A 316 -18.26 11.25 1.88
CA GLU A 316 -18.27 12.57 2.50
C GLU A 316 -16.87 13.22 2.52
N ASN A 317 -16.81 14.55 2.52
CA ASN A 317 -15.53 15.29 2.55
C ASN A 317 -14.67 14.95 3.79
N LYS A 318 -15.31 14.68 4.95
CA LYS A 318 -14.57 14.29 6.15
C LYS A 318 -13.89 12.94 6.00
N GLN A 319 -14.50 11.97 5.30
CA GLN A 319 -13.87 10.67 5.03
C GLN A 319 -12.60 10.84 4.20
N LYS A 320 -12.61 11.74 3.22
CA LYS A 320 -11.40 12.13 2.47
C LYS A 320 -10.34 12.75 3.39
N GLN A 321 -10.74 13.69 4.26
CA GLN A 321 -9.84 14.33 5.21
C GLN A 321 -9.19 13.34 6.19
N PHE A 322 -9.94 12.34 6.68
CA PHE A 322 -9.39 11.29 7.54
C PHE A 322 -8.23 10.55 6.88
N VAL A 323 -8.39 10.21 5.59
CA VAL A 323 -7.32 9.58 4.82
C VAL A 323 -6.14 10.54 4.66
N GLU A 324 -6.39 11.76 4.17
CA GLU A 324 -5.35 12.72 3.81
C GLU A 324 -4.55 13.25 5.01
N ASN A 325 -5.22 13.51 6.14
CA ASN A 325 -4.57 14.00 7.35
C ASN A 325 -3.57 13.00 7.93
N GLN A 326 -3.75 11.69 7.67
CA GLN A 326 -2.83 10.65 8.13
C GLN A 326 -1.74 10.32 7.11
N LEU A 327 -1.85 10.75 5.84
CA LEU A 327 -0.82 10.51 4.80
C LEU A 327 0.55 11.15 5.13
N GLY A 328 0.57 12.16 6.00
CA GLY A 328 1.80 12.76 6.50
C GLY A 328 1.61 14.13 7.15
N TYR A 329 2.71 14.68 7.67
CA TYR A 329 2.69 15.98 8.34
C TYR A 329 2.73 17.11 7.32
N LYS A 330 1.74 18.01 7.35
CA LYS A 330 1.74 19.22 6.52
C LYS A 330 2.28 20.39 7.34
N ASN A 331 3.48 20.86 6.97
CA ASN A 331 4.10 22.06 7.52
C ASN A 331 4.97 22.72 6.47
N ASP A 332 4.51 23.88 5.97
CA ASP A 332 5.17 24.63 4.91
C ASP A 332 6.48 25.30 5.38
N SER A 333 6.72 25.36 6.69
CA SER A 333 7.95 25.93 7.26
C SER A 333 9.12 24.93 7.36
N ALA A 334 8.90 23.64 7.07
CA ALA A 334 9.94 22.61 7.15
C ALA A 334 10.52 22.29 5.76
N SER A 335 11.81 22.54 5.57
CA SER A 335 12.48 22.43 4.26
C SER A 335 12.54 21.00 3.70
N ASN A 336 12.66 19.98 4.56
CA ASN A 336 12.84 18.57 4.17
C ASN A 336 11.63 17.68 4.51
N ASN A 337 10.46 18.28 4.71
CA ASN A 337 9.21 17.57 5.03
C ASN A 337 8.42 17.26 3.75
N HIS A 338 8.80 16.19 3.05
CA HIS A 338 8.21 15.82 1.76
C HIS A 338 7.49 14.47 1.87
N ASN A 339 6.17 14.54 1.95
CA ASN A 339 5.25 13.41 2.00
C ASN A 339 4.03 13.73 1.12
N PHE A 340 3.16 12.73 0.87
CA PHE A 340 2.00 12.92 0.01
C PHE A 340 1.09 14.07 0.49
N HIS A 341 0.83 14.18 1.80
CA HIS A 341 -0.01 15.25 2.35
C HIS A 341 0.64 16.63 2.21
N SER A 342 1.93 16.79 2.55
CA SER A 342 2.63 18.07 2.46
C SER A 342 2.77 18.57 1.02
N LYS A 343 2.79 17.65 0.05
CA LYS A 343 2.78 17.96 -1.39
C LYS A 343 1.39 18.02 -2.01
N SER A 344 0.33 18.00 -1.18
CA SER A 344 -1.07 18.11 -1.59
C SER A 344 -1.52 17.04 -2.59
N PHE A 345 -0.96 15.84 -2.47
CA PHE A 345 -1.45 14.63 -3.12
C PHE A 345 -2.55 13.96 -2.27
N THR A 346 -3.38 13.15 -2.93
CA THR A 346 -4.38 12.30 -2.25
C THR A 346 -3.85 10.87 -2.05
N GLN A 347 -4.72 9.93 -1.65
CA GLN A 347 -4.36 8.52 -1.43
C GLN A 347 -3.53 7.95 -2.60
N PRO A 348 -2.29 7.49 -2.35
CA PRO A 348 -1.34 7.21 -3.41
C PRO A 348 -1.42 5.79 -3.98
N ALA A 349 -2.07 4.84 -3.31
CA ALA A 349 -2.06 3.45 -3.74
C ALA A 349 -3.28 2.62 -3.30
N TYR A 350 -3.61 1.61 -4.09
CA TYR A 350 -4.75 0.71 -3.86
C TYR A 350 -4.39 -0.75 -4.17
N PHE A 351 -4.98 -1.68 -3.43
CA PHE A 351 -5.06 -3.09 -3.79
C PHE A 351 -6.29 -3.27 -4.68
N ILE A 352 -6.09 -3.38 -5.99
CA ILE A 352 -7.18 -3.41 -6.95
C ILE A 352 -7.80 -4.81 -6.95
N SER A 353 -9.10 -4.89 -6.67
CA SER A 353 -9.85 -6.16 -6.72
C SER A 353 -10.06 -6.61 -8.16
N GLY A 354 -10.37 -5.66 -9.04
CA GLY A 354 -10.59 -5.89 -10.45
C GLY A 354 -11.09 -4.63 -11.15
N ILE A 355 -11.20 -4.73 -12.47
CA ILE A 355 -11.74 -3.70 -13.35
C ILE A 355 -12.57 -4.39 -14.42
N ASP A 356 -13.70 -3.79 -14.77
CA ASP A 356 -14.59 -4.28 -15.83
C ASP A 356 -15.29 -3.10 -16.53
N SER A 357 -16.02 -3.37 -17.60
CA SER A 357 -16.75 -2.38 -18.39
C SER A 357 -18.18 -2.80 -18.67
N VAL A 358 -19.13 -1.89 -18.46
CA VAL A 358 -20.54 -2.05 -18.83
C VAL A 358 -21.03 -0.75 -19.46
N ASN A 359 -21.62 -0.84 -20.66
CA ASN A 359 -22.19 0.31 -21.38
C ASN A 359 -21.22 1.52 -21.46
N ASP A 360 -19.98 1.27 -21.90
CA ASP A 360 -18.88 2.26 -21.97
C ASP A 360 -18.47 2.91 -20.63
N GLN A 361 -18.98 2.42 -19.50
CA GLN A 361 -18.51 2.82 -18.17
C GLN A 361 -17.50 1.82 -17.65
N ILE A 362 -16.41 2.31 -17.05
CA ILE A 362 -15.44 1.50 -16.32
C ILE A 362 -15.87 1.38 -14.86
N ILE A 363 -15.91 0.16 -14.35
CA ILE A 363 -16.18 -0.14 -12.95
C ILE A 363 -14.90 -0.70 -12.34
N PHE A 364 -14.44 -0.12 -11.24
CA PHE A 364 -13.31 -0.64 -10.48
C PHE A 364 -13.66 -0.70 -8.98
N SER A 365 -12.99 -1.60 -8.28
CA SER A 365 -13.06 -1.67 -6.81
C SER A 365 -11.71 -2.11 -6.26
N GLY A 366 -11.52 -1.88 -4.96
CA GLY A 366 -10.29 -2.25 -4.29
C GLY A 366 -10.25 -1.72 -2.87
N PHE A 367 -9.27 -2.19 -2.11
CA PHE A 367 -8.96 -1.61 -0.81
C PHE A 367 -7.95 -0.47 -0.98
N LYS A 368 -8.17 0.62 -0.23
CA LYS A 368 -7.10 1.60 0.03
C LYS A 368 -5.91 0.86 0.63
N ALA A 369 -4.71 1.06 0.08
CA ALA A 369 -3.50 0.61 0.75
C ALA A 369 -3.18 1.55 1.94
N GLY A 370 -2.76 0.98 3.06
CA GLY A 370 -2.35 1.78 4.20
C GLY A 370 -1.20 2.72 3.82
N SER A 371 -1.30 4.00 4.14
CA SER A 371 -0.23 4.96 3.84
C SER A 371 -0.25 6.07 4.88
N VAL A 372 0.92 6.32 5.46
CA VAL A 372 1.10 7.26 6.56
C VAL A 372 2.46 7.97 6.46
N GLY A 373 2.62 9.03 7.24
CA GLY A 373 3.92 9.65 7.45
C GLY A 373 4.83 8.81 8.34
N TYR A 374 6.15 8.91 8.17
CA TYR A 374 7.14 8.38 9.11
C TYR A 374 8.29 9.35 9.33
N ASP A 375 8.89 9.32 10.51
CA ASP A 375 10.02 10.17 10.87
C ASP A 375 11.34 9.53 10.41
N SER A 376 11.99 10.18 9.45
CA SER A 376 13.30 9.79 8.89
C SER A 376 14.46 10.57 9.50
N SER A 377 14.18 11.41 10.51
CA SER A 377 15.20 12.26 11.14
C SER A 377 16.37 11.45 11.68
N SER A 378 17.59 11.89 11.38
CA SER A 378 18.80 11.21 11.83
C SER A 378 19.17 11.55 13.28
N SER A 379 18.78 12.74 13.76
CA SER A 379 19.06 13.21 15.12
C SER A 379 18.24 12.47 16.18
N SER A 380 18.90 12.01 17.24
CA SER A 380 18.27 11.37 18.40
C SER A 380 17.40 12.31 19.25
N SER A 381 17.36 13.61 18.92
CA SER A 381 16.57 14.61 19.64
C SER A 381 15.09 14.62 19.28
N THR A 382 14.68 13.99 18.17
CA THR A 382 13.28 13.88 17.76
C THR A 382 12.60 12.74 18.52
N GLN A 383 11.41 13.00 19.07
CA GLN A 383 10.73 11.99 19.91
C GLN A 383 10.23 10.78 19.12
N THR A 384 10.00 10.97 17.82
CA THR A 384 9.36 10.01 16.92
C THR A 384 10.33 9.36 15.93
N LYS A 385 11.64 9.54 16.10
CA LYS A 385 12.66 8.96 15.22
C LYS A 385 12.39 7.47 14.94
N ASP A 386 12.52 7.09 13.68
CA ASP A 386 12.34 5.71 13.20
C ASP A 386 10.94 5.13 13.51
N GLN A 387 9.92 5.99 13.54
CA GLN A 387 8.53 5.62 13.81
C GLN A 387 7.58 6.07 12.69
N ALA A 388 6.64 5.20 12.34
CA ALA A 388 5.47 5.57 11.54
C ALA A 388 4.46 6.33 12.42
N LEU A 389 3.76 7.31 11.84
CA LEU A 389 2.82 8.18 12.52
C LEU A 389 1.40 7.83 12.09
N ALA A 390 0.78 6.92 12.83
CA ALA A 390 -0.52 6.32 12.52
C ALA A 390 -1.38 6.19 13.79
N TRP A 391 -2.70 6.23 13.66
CA TRP A 391 -3.62 6.09 14.79
C TRP A 391 -4.98 5.57 14.35
N SER A 392 -5.74 5.04 15.32
CA SER A 392 -7.14 4.64 15.13
C SER A 392 -8.03 5.87 14.94
N THR A 393 -8.91 5.81 13.93
CA THR A 393 -9.89 6.85 13.60
C THR A 393 -11.33 6.37 13.83
N THR A 394 -11.51 5.33 14.64
CA THR A 394 -12.82 4.76 14.94
C THR A 394 -13.68 5.75 15.71
N THR A 395 -14.92 5.92 15.22
CA THR A 395 -15.95 6.83 15.74
C THR A 395 -16.20 6.64 17.23
N SER A 396 -16.31 7.74 17.97
CA SER A 396 -16.57 7.76 19.43
C SER A 396 -17.91 7.15 19.83
N LEU A 397 -17.98 6.62 21.06
CA LEU A 397 -19.17 5.93 21.58
C LEU A 397 -20.38 6.87 21.75
N ASP A 398 -20.14 8.16 22.00
CA ASP A 398 -21.21 9.16 22.13
C ASP A 398 -21.76 9.66 20.79
N SER A 399 -21.09 9.34 19.67
CA SER A 399 -21.47 9.79 18.33
C SER A 399 -22.94 9.54 18.04
N LYS A 400 -23.61 10.48 17.38
CA LYS A 400 -24.97 10.25 16.88
C LYS A 400 -24.98 9.01 15.97
N THR A 401 -26.02 8.22 16.13
CA THR A 401 -26.30 7.03 15.31
C THR A 401 -26.71 7.43 13.90
N GLY A 402 -26.61 6.51 12.94
CA GLY A 402 -26.87 6.75 11.53
C GLY A 402 -25.60 7.01 10.72
N TYR A 403 -25.49 6.35 9.57
CA TYR A 403 -24.25 6.23 8.80
C TYR A 403 -23.51 7.56 8.58
N LYS A 404 -24.22 8.61 8.14
CA LYS A 404 -23.61 9.93 7.87
C LYS A 404 -22.98 10.55 9.11
N ASP A 405 -23.66 10.51 10.26
CA ASP A 405 -23.12 11.04 11.51
C ASP A 405 -21.91 10.21 11.99
N LEU A 406 -21.97 8.88 11.83
CA LEU A 406 -20.86 7.99 12.20
C LEU A 406 -19.59 8.28 11.39
N VAL A 407 -19.69 8.41 10.06
CA VAL A 407 -18.53 8.63 9.17
C VAL A 407 -18.06 10.09 9.12
N THR A 408 -18.82 11.02 9.69
CA THR A 408 -18.44 12.45 9.79
C THR A 408 -18.13 12.91 11.23
N ASN A 409 -18.06 11.97 12.17
CA ASN A 409 -17.56 12.25 13.51
C ASN A 409 -16.10 12.73 13.46
N GLU A 410 -15.67 13.60 14.37
CA GLU A 410 -14.33 14.21 14.35
C GLU A 410 -13.30 13.47 15.22
N THR A 411 -13.69 12.36 15.84
CA THR A 411 -12.82 11.49 16.62
C THR A 411 -11.64 11.01 15.78
N GLY A 412 -10.45 11.47 16.14
CA GLY A 412 -9.21 11.03 15.48
C GLY A 412 -8.91 11.76 14.17
N LEU A 413 -9.61 12.85 13.83
CA LEU A 413 -9.47 13.49 12.52
C LEU A 413 -8.06 14.03 12.24
N ASN A 414 -7.40 14.61 13.24
CA ASN A 414 -6.08 15.24 13.07
C ASN A 414 -4.97 14.56 13.88
N GLY A 415 -5.29 13.53 14.67
CA GLY A 415 -4.31 12.87 15.54
C GLY A 415 -4.92 11.86 16.51
N PRO A 416 -4.08 11.17 17.30
CA PRO A 416 -4.53 10.08 18.16
C PRO A 416 -5.53 10.49 19.25
N ILE A 417 -6.47 9.59 19.56
CA ILE A 417 -7.50 9.79 20.59
C ILE A 417 -7.98 8.46 21.22
N ASN A 418 -8.04 7.39 20.45
CA ASN A 418 -8.44 6.07 20.94
C ASN A 418 -7.30 5.40 21.74
N GLY A 419 -7.65 4.42 22.57
CA GLY A 419 -6.78 3.89 23.61
C GLY A 419 -7.45 2.74 24.35
N SER A 420 -7.54 2.81 25.67
CA SER A 420 -8.29 1.86 26.50
C SER A 420 -9.01 2.63 27.61
N PHE A 421 -10.32 2.42 27.74
CA PHE A 421 -11.21 3.16 28.62
C PHE A 421 -12.14 2.18 29.36
N SER A 422 -12.12 2.23 30.69
CA SER A 422 -13.08 1.51 31.52
C SER A 422 -14.41 2.26 31.55
N ILE A 423 -15.52 1.55 31.33
CA ILE A 423 -16.87 2.11 31.27
C ILE A 423 -17.75 1.22 32.15
N GLN A 424 -18.13 1.70 33.32
CA GLN A 424 -18.85 0.92 34.33
C GLN A 424 -18.12 -0.41 34.62
N ASP A 425 -18.75 -1.55 34.32
CA ASP A 425 -18.25 -2.91 34.50
C ASP A 425 -17.63 -3.51 33.22
N THR A 426 -17.58 -2.75 32.12
CA THR A 426 -16.97 -3.15 30.85
C THR A 426 -15.82 -2.20 30.45
N PHE A 427 -15.30 -2.36 29.24
CA PHE A 427 -14.28 -1.50 28.67
C PHE A 427 -14.55 -1.24 27.18
N SER A 428 -13.89 -0.23 26.64
CA SER A 428 -13.81 0.03 25.21
C SER A 428 -12.42 0.54 24.86
N PHE A 429 -11.96 0.23 23.63
CA PHE A 429 -10.77 0.85 23.08
C PHE A 429 -11.04 2.20 22.39
N VAL A 430 -12.31 2.51 22.15
CA VAL A 430 -12.78 3.74 21.53
C VAL A 430 -13.06 4.79 22.59
N VAL A 431 -12.70 6.05 22.31
CA VAL A 431 -12.95 7.16 23.22
C VAL A 431 -14.45 7.32 23.51
N PRO A 432 -14.88 7.43 24.78
CA PRO A 432 -16.30 7.54 25.11
C PRO A 432 -16.95 8.85 24.69
N TYR A 433 -16.16 9.92 24.54
CA TYR A 433 -16.66 11.27 24.34
C TYR A 433 -15.96 11.98 23.17
N SER A 434 -16.72 12.80 22.44
CA SER A 434 -16.24 13.68 21.38
C SER A 434 -16.81 15.09 21.54
N MET A 435 -16.34 16.04 20.72
CA MET A 435 -16.75 17.44 20.76
C MET A 435 -16.56 18.07 22.15
N ASN A 436 -17.64 18.50 22.81
CA ASN A 436 -17.61 19.16 24.11
C ASN A 436 -17.97 18.21 25.26
N HIS A 437 -18.28 16.95 25.00
CA HIS A 437 -18.83 16.05 26.03
C HIS A 437 -17.77 15.55 27.01
N THR A 438 -18.16 15.41 28.27
CA THR A 438 -17.40 14.73 29.32
C THR A 438 -18.35 13.98 30.25
N ASN A 439 -17.80 13.13 31.12
CA ASN A 439 -18.59 12.41 32.12
C ASN A 439 -19.32 13.32 33.12
N THR A 440 -18.88 14.58 33.27
CA THR A 440 -19.47 15.55 34.21
C THR A 440 -20.31 16.61 33.49
N GLY A 441 -20.63 16.42 32.21
CA GLY A 441 -21.41 17.36 31.40
C GLY A 441 -20.65 17.82 30.15
N THR A 442 -20.35 19.11 30.07
CA THR A 442 -19.63 19.68 28.93
C THR A 442 -18.33 20.36 29.36
N SER A 443 -17.26 20.11 28.63
CA SER A 443 -16.01 20.88 28.69
C SER A 443 -15.79 21.63 27.36
N GLY A 444 -14.69 22.38 27.25
CA GLY A 444 -14.29 22.95 25.96
C GLY A 444 -14.11 21.86 24.89
N THR A 445 -14.07 22.25 23.62
CA THR A 445 -13.98 21.29 22.51
C THR A 445 -12.69 20.46 22.60
N ILE A 446 -12.83 19.14 22.46
CA ILE A 446 -11.75 18.17 22.37
C ILE A 446 -11.02 18.39 21.04
N LYS A 447 -9.70 18.59 21.12
CA LYS A 447 -8.84 18.74 19.94
C LYS A 447 -7.87 17.56 19.81
N THR A 448 -7.68 17.12 18.57
CA THR A 448 -6.60 16.20 18.16
C THR A 448 -5.55 16.97 17.37
N ALA A 449 -4.29 16.56 17.44
CA ALA A 449 -3.19 17.15 16.70
C ALA A 449 -2.21 16.09 16.21
N TYR A 450 -1.58 16.36 15.07
CA TYR A 450 -0.63 15.44 14.46
C TYR A 450 0.57 15.22 15.40
N PRO A 451 1.09 13.99 15.56
CA PRO A 451 2.10 13.67 16.58
C PRO A 451 3.52 14.16 16.23
N VAL A 452 3.68 15.48 16.12
CA VAL A 452 4.95 16.19 15.95
C VAL A 452 5.02 17.28 16.99
N LYS A 453 6.05 17.26 17.83
CA LYS A 453 6.23 18.25 18.89
C LYS A 453 6.41 19.65 18.31
N ASN A 454 5.75 20.65 18.91
CA ASN A 454 5.81 22.04 18.44
C ASN A 454 7.23 22.60 18.30
N THR A 455 8.15 22.21 19.19
CA THR A 455 9.56 22.65 19.17
C THR A 455 10.40 21.96 18.10
N GLU A 456 9.89 20.91 17.45
CA GLU A 456 10.57 20.10 16.44
C GLU A 456 10.03 20.37 15.04
N LYS A 457 9.04 21.26 14.89
CA LYS A 457 8.32 21.49 13.62
C LYS A 457 9.22 21.85 12.44
N SER A 458 10.28 22.63 12.65
CA SER A 458 11.19 23.08 11.60
C SER A 458 12.28 22.07 11.26
N THR A 459 12.56 21.12 12.15
CA THR A 459 13.69 20.18 12.04
C THR A 459 13.28 18.74 11.75
N VAL A 460 12.02 18.39 12.00
CA VAL A 460 11.49 17.05 11.75
C VAL A 460 11.40 16.74 10.25
N MET A 461 11.72 15.50 9.88
CA MET A 461 11.62 15.01 8.51
C MET A 461 10.55 13.92 8.43
N ILE A 462 9.33 14.31 8.04
CA ILE A 462 8.23 13.34 7.86
C ILE A 462 8.09 13.00 6.38
N ASN A 463 8.49 11.79 6.02
CA ASN A 463 8.35 11.23 4.67
C ASN A 463 7.18 10.24 4.60
N SER A 464 6.90 9.68 3.43
CA SER A 464 5.75 8.78 3.23
C SER A 464 6.15 7.31 3.20
N LEU A 465 5.27 6.46 3.73
CA LEU A 465 5.33 5.02 3.52
C LEU A 465 4.02 4.46 2.98
N ILE A 466 4.09 3.28 2.36
CA ILE A 466 2.93 2.50 1.90
C ILE A 466 3.03 1.08 2.46
N ASN A 467 1.94 0.62 3.08
CA ASN A 467 1.79 -0.69 3.68
C ASN A 467 1.35 -1.75 2.65
N ALA A 468 1.62 -3.01 2.97
CA ALA A 468 1.24 -4.17 2.16
C ALA A 468 -0.16 -4.71 2.48
N THR A 469 -0.95 -3.97 3.27
CA THR A 469 -2.33 -4.32 3.63
C THR A 469 -3.21 -3.06 3.71
N PRO A 470 -4.54 -3.20 3.84
CA PRO A 470 -5.43 -2.07 4.09
C PRO A 470 -5.28 -1.39 5.47
N LEU A 471 -4.47 -1.95 6.36
CA LEU A 471 -4.27 -1.40 7.70
C LEU A 471 -3.30 -0.21 7.66
N ASN A 472 -3.72 0.94 8.22
CA ASN A 472 -2.84 2.10 8.38
C ASN A 472 -1.89 1.94 9.59
N SER A 473 -2.38 1.40 10.71
CA SER A 473 -1.63 1.23 11.95
C SER A 473 -1.41 -0.25 12.28
N TYR A 474 -0.14 -0.63 12.48
CA TYR A 474 0.28 -1.97 12.88
C TYR A 474 0.81 -2.04 14.32
N GLY A 475 0.65 -0.96 15.10
CA GLY A 475 1.09 -0.94 16.49
C GLY A 475 0.40 -2.05 17.27
N ASP A 476 1.18 -2.86 17.96
CA ASP A 476 0.68 -4.01 18.73
C ASP A 476 -0.08 -3.54 19.98
N GLU A 477 -1.38 -3.24 19.80
CA GLU A 477 -2.31 -2.80 20.84
C GLU A 477 -3.77 -3.19 20.53
N GLY A 478 -4.60 -3.24 21.58
CA GLY A 478 -5.97 -3.75 21.47
C GLY A 478 -6.88 -3.03 20.47
N VAL A 479 -6.76 -1.70 20.35
CA VAL A 479 -7.56 -0.92 19.37
C VAL A 479 -7.27 -1.35 17.93
N GLY A 480 -6.02 -1.69 17.60
CA GLY A 480 -5.65 -2.13 16.26
C GLY A 480 -6.34 -3.44 15.86
N VAL A 481 -6.49 -4.37 16.82
CA VAL A 481 -7.21 -5.63 16.60
C VAL A 481 -8.71 -5.37 16.39
N PHE A 482 -9.32 -4.51 17.22
CA PHE A 482 -10.75 -4.23 17.13
C PHE A 482 -11.12 -3.46 15.86
N ASP A 483 -10.26 -2.53 15.44
CA ASP A 483 -10.41 -1.80 14.17
C ASP A 483 -10.31 -2.76 12.97
N ALA A 484 -9.36 -3.70 13.01
CA ALA A 484 -9.15 -4.65 11.92
C ALA A 484 -10.28 -5.70 11.80
N LEU A 485 -10.93 -6.06 12.91
CA LEU A 485 -11.95 -7.12 12.98
C LEU A 485 -13.39 -6.60 13.06
N GLY A 486 -13.60 -5.27 13.14
CA GLY A 486 -14.94 -4.70 13.27
C GLY A 486 -15.63 -5.02 14.60
N LEU A 487 -14.89 -4.90 15.71
CA LEU A 487 -15.35 -5.26 17.06
C LEU A 487 -15.68 -4.06 17.96
N ASN A 488 -15.59 -2.84 17.43
CA ASN A 488 -15.97 -1.63 18.15
C ASN A 488 -17.47 -1.34 17.93
N TYR A 489 -18.28 -1.44 19.00
CA TYR A 489 -19.72 -1.17 18.97
C TYR A 489 -20.09 -0.11 20.01
N ASN A 490 -21.14 0.68 19.74
CA ASN A 490 -21.67 1.62 20.71
C ASN A 490 -22.45 0.94 21.86
N PHE A 491 -22.69 1.68 22.95
CA PHE A 491 -23.47 1.20 24.11
C PHE A 491 -24.89 1.80 24.16
N LYS A 492 -25.42 2.27 23.03
CA LYS A 492 -26.78 2.83 22.95
C LYS A 492 -27.79 1.70 22.82
N SER A 493 -29.08 2.04 22.96
CA SER A 493 -30.17 1.05 22.87
C SER A 493 -30.19 0.30 21.53
N ASN A 494 -29.82 1.00 20.45
CA ASN A 494 -29.60 0.43 19.14
C ASN A 494 -28.09 0.39 18.90
N GLN A 495 -27.51 -0.81 19.00
CA GLN A 495 -26.10 -1.01 18.73
C GLN A 495 -25.82 -0.82 17.25
N GLU A 496 -24.81 -0.01 16.95
CA GLU A 496 -24.24 0.22 15.62
C GLU A 496 -22.72 0.14 15.71
#